data_AF-A0A853BP57-F1
#
_entry.id   AF-A0A853BP57-F1
#
_cell.length_a   1.000
_cell.length_b   1.000
_cell.length_c   1.000
_cell.angle_alpha   90.00
_cell.angle_beta   90.00
_cell.angle_gamma   90.00
#
_symmetry.space_group_name_H-M   'P 1'
#
loop_
_entity.id
_entity.type
_entity.pdbx_description
1 polymer ?
#
loop_
_entity_poly.entity_id
_entity_poly.type
_entity_poly.pdbx_seq_one_letter_code
_entity_poly.pdbx_strand_id
1 'polypeptide(L)' 'MLKKTLVASAIAAAAAGAFIAGAPAASAEVEQETSGNGSILGGNQLGLDLNVPINVCGNAIAVIGNAGAYCEDSGAFVKN' A
#
# COMPACT_ATOMS: atom_id res chain seq x y z
N MET A 1 -24.88 10.56 32.05
CA MET A 1 -23.90 11.05 31.04
C MET A 1 -22.96 9.94 30.50
N LEU A 2 -22.94 8.75 31.12
CA LEU A 2 -22.09 7.61 30.76
C LEU A 2 -22.45 6.88 29.44
N LYS A 3 -23.62 7.19 28.85
CA LYS A 3 -24.09 6.57 27.59
C LYS A 3 -23.49 7.21 26.34
N LYS A 4 -23.08 8.49 26.42
CA LYS A 4 -22.51 9.25 25.29
C LYS A 4 -21.03 8.94 25.04
N THR A 5 -20.30 8.53 26.07
CA THR A 5 -18.88 8.16 25.98
C THR A 5 -18.66 6.81 25.28
N LEU A 6 -19.63 5.90 25.35
CA LEU A 6 -19.52 4.56 24.73
C LEU A 6 -19.78 4.57 23.21
N VAL A 7 -20.58 5.53 22.72
CA VAL A 7 -20.81 5.72 21.27
C VAL A 7 -19.63 6.44 20.61
N ALA A 8 -18.93 7.31 21.35
CA ALA A 8 -17.71 7.98 20.87
C ALA A 8 -16.55 6.98 20.63
N SER A 9 -16.41 5.94 21.46
CA SER A 9 -15.37 4.91 21.25
C SER A 9 -15.66 3.98 20.07
N ALA A 10 -16.93 3.80 19.69
CA ALA A 10 -17.29 3.01 18.51
C ALA A 10 -16.92 3.71 17.19
N ILE A 11 -16.98 5.05 17.16
CA ILE A 11 -16.56 5.85 16.00
C ILE A 11 -15.02 5.89 15.90
N ALA A 12 -14.33 5.95 17.03
CA ALA A 12 -12.86 5.82 17.05
C ALA A 12 -12.38 4.43 16.58
N ALA A 13 -13.13 3.37 16.86
CA ALA A 13 -12.81 2.02 16.39
C ALA A 13 -12.94 1.86 14.86
N ALA A 14 -13.87 2.57 14.21
CA ALA A 14 -14.04 2.52 12.76
C ALA A 14 -12.91 3.26 12.00
N ALA A 15 -12.39 4.35 12.55
CA ALA A 15 -11.19 5.02 12.00
C ALA A 15 -9.89 4.26 12.35
N ALA A 16 -9.87 3.53 13.48
CA ALA A 16 -8.75 2.67 13.85
C ALA A 16 -8.69 1.35 13.05
N GLY A 17 -9.83 0.87 12.52
CA GLY A 17 -9.88 -0.35 11.70
C GLY A 17 -9.05 -0.26 10.42
N ALA A 18 -8.83 0.95 9.88
CA ALA A 18 -7.96 1.19 8.74
C ALA A 18 -6.46 1.26 9.09
N PHE A 19 -6.11 1.40 10.37
CA PHE A 19 -4.72 1.49 10.84
C PHE A 19 -4.13 0.16 11.33
N ILE A 20 -4.94 -0.91 11.43
CA ILE A 20 -4.48 -2.26 11.82
C ILE A 20 -4.21 -3.15 10.58
N ALA A 21 -4.35 -2.60 9.37
CA ALA A 21 -3.85 -3.25 8.17
C ALA A 21 -2.35 -2.98 8.07
N GLY A 22 -1.53 -4.02 8.28
CA GLY A 22 -0.15 -4.00 7.81
C GLY A 22 -0.09 -3.52 6.36
N ALA A 23 1.02 -2.87 5.98
CA ALA A 23 1.20 -2.22 4.68
C ALA A 23 0.55 -3.07 3.56
N PRO A 24 -0.33 -2.48 2.72
CA PRO A 24 -0.87 -3.24 1.61
C PRO A 24 0.31 -3.72 0.77
N ALA A 25 0.36 -5.01 0.47
CA ALA A 25 1.17 -5.48 -0.64
C ALA A 25 0.59 -4.77 -1.88
N ALA A 26 1.28 -3.74 -2.35
CA ALA A 26 0.89 -3.05 -3.57
C ALA A 26 0.95 -4.08 -4.69
N SER A 27 -0.20 -4.39 -5.29
CA SER A 27 -0.22 -5.12 -6.54
C SER A 27 0.38 -4.22 -7.61
N ALA A 28 1.43 -4.69 -8.27
CA ALA A 28 1.93 -4.03 -9.48
C ALA A 28 1.00 -4.41 -10.63
N GLU A 29 -0.08 -3.65 -10.81
CA GLU A 29 -0.97 -3.80 -11.96
C GLU A 29 -0.49 -2.91 -13.12
N VAL A 30 -0.37 -3.52 -14.30
CA VAL A 30 -0.05 -2.79 -15.52
C VAL A 30 -1.36 -2.22 -16.09
N GLU A 31 -1.75 -1.04 -15.59
CA GLU A 31 -2.87 -0.26 -16.13
C GLU A 31 -2.38 0.55 -17.33
N GLN A 32 -3.03 0.38 -18.48
CA GLN A 32 -2.67 1.09 -19.72
C GLN A 32 -3.87 1.90 -20.21
N GLU A 33 -3.77 3.23 -20.14
CA GLU A 33 -4.87 4.12 -20.46
C GLU A 33 -4.48 5.09 -21.58
N THR A 34 -5.30 5.17 -22.63
CA THR A 34 -5.11 6.15 -23.69
C THR A 34 -6.44 6.74 -24.16
N SER A 35 -6.54 8.06 -24.20
CA SER A 35 -7.72 8.75 -24.71
C SER A 35 -7.87 8.64 -26.23
N GLY A 36 -6.80 8.34 -26.97
CA GLY A 36 -6.81 8.14 -28.44
C GLY A 36 -7.27 9.33 -29.30
N ASN A 37 -7.64 10.48 -28.71
CA ASN A 37 -8.40 11.50 -29.41
C ASN A 37 -7.55 12.21 -30.48
N GLY A 38 -7.99 12.15 -31.74
CA GLY A 38 -7.30 12.76 -32.89
C GLY A 38 -6.00 12.05 -33.31
N SER A 39 -5.74 10.84 -32.81
CA SER A 39 -4.48 10.16 -33.07
C SER A 39 -4.49 9.34 -34.37
N ILE A 40 -3.46 9.49 -35.20
CA ILE A 40 -3.25 8.67 -36.41
C ILE A 40 -2.42 7.42 -36.10
N LEU A 41 -1.52 7.46 -35.11
CA LEU A 41 -0.63 6.34 -34.72
C LEU A 41 -0.33 6.27 -33.20
N GLY A 42 -1.16 6.86 -32.34
CA GLY A 42 -0.92 6.90 -30.89
C GLY A 42 -1.60 5.75 -30.12
N GLY A 43 -1.30 5.68 -28.82
CA GLY A 43 -1.78 4.60 -27.95
C GLY A 43 -0.83 3.40 -27.84
N ASN A 44 0.40 3.50 -28.35
CA ASN A 44 1.40 2.44 -28.27
C ASN A 44 1.96 2.32 -26.86
N GLN A 45 1.24 1.61 -25.99
CA GLN A 45 1.66 1.33 -24.62
C GLN A 45 2.16 -0.11 -24.54
N LEU A 46 3.37 -0.30 -24.02
CA LEU A 46 3.96 -1.63 -23.85
C LEU A 46 3.88 -2.03 -22.38
N GLY A 47 3.09 -3.06 -22.11
CA GLY A 47 3.00 -3.67 -20.78
C GLY A 47 4.07 -4.76 -20.68
N LEU A 48 5.04 -4.58 -19.80
CA LEU A 48 6.04 -5.60 -19.50
C LEU A 48 5.86 -6.02 -18.05
N ASP A 49 5.67 -7.31 -17.86
CA ASP A 49 5.78 -7.90 -16.53
C ASP A 49 7.27 -8.11 -16.24
N LEU A 50 7.80 -7.26 -15.35
CA LEU A 50 9.20 -7.30 -14.96
C LEU A 50 9.27 -7.75 -13.51
N ASN A 51 9.78 -8.96 -13.31
CA ASN A 51 10.06 -9.45 -11.99
C ASN A 51 11.33 -8.78 -11.46
N VAL A 52 11.17 -7.72 -10.67
CA VAL A 52 12.27 -6.95 -10.06
C VAL A 52 12.27 -7.17 -8.55
N PRO A 53 13.42 -7.51 -7.92
CA PRO A 53 13.47 -7.82 -6.51
C PRO A 53 13.48 -6.52 -5.71
N ILE A 54 12.31 -6.06 -5.24
CA ILE A 54 12.21 -4.83 -4.45
C ILE A 54 11.87 -5.18 -3.00
N ASN A 55 12.73 -4.76 -2.08
CA ASN A 55 12.51 -4.85 -0.64
C ASN A 55 12.11 -3.51 -0.06
N VAL A 56 10.94 -3.47 0.56
CA VAL A 56 10.48 -2.32 1.34
C VAL A 56 10.34 -2.78 2.79
N CYS A 57 11.42 -2.63 3.55
CA CYS A 57 11.51 -3.09 4.93
C CYS A 57 11.71 -1.88 5.87
N GLY A 58 11.53 -2.08 7.18
CA GLY A 58 11.90 -1.06 8.16
C GLY A 58 10.83 0.02 8.37
N ASN A 59 9.58 -0.28 8.00
CA ASN A 59 8.46 0.65 8.17
C ASN A 59 7.71 0.31 9.47
N ALA A 60 7.69 1.25 10.41
CA ALA A 60 6.81 1.17 11.58
C ALA A 60 6.11 2.51 11.80
N ILE A 61 4.82 2.43 12.14
CA ILE A 61 3.97 3.58 12.39
C ILE A 61 3.26 3.32 13.72
N ALA A 62 3.41 4.22 14.70
CA ALA A 62 2.68 4.16 15.97
C ALA A 62 1.76 5.37 16.11
N VAL A 63 0.51 5.11 16.49
CA VAL A 63 -0.48 6.16 16.77
C VAL A 63 -0.34 6.68 18.21
N ILE A 64 -0.02 5.80 19.16
CA ILE A 64 0.32 6.15 20.55
C ILE A 64 1.37 5.13 21.04
N GLY A 65 2.41 5.56 21.76
CA GLY A 65 3.49 4.69 22.25
C GLY A 65 4.73 4.68 21.34
N ASN A 66 5.54 3.62 21.38
CA ASN A 66 6.80 3.51 20.63
C ASN A 66 6.66 2.52 19.45
N ALA A 67 7.16 2.91 18.28
CA ALA A 67 7.30 2.06 17.11
C ALA A 67 8.79 1.90 16.78
N GLY A 68 9.25 0.64 16.70
CA GLY A 68 10.57 0.28 16.19
C GLY A 68 10.42 -0.57 14.93
N ALA A 69 11.31 -0.37 13.96
CA ALA A 69 11.44 -1.23 12.81
C ALA A 69 12.91 -1.57 12.61
N TYR A 70 13.16 -2.81 12.20
CA TYR A 70 14.51 -3.30 11.93
C TYR A 70 14.47 -4.09 10.63
N CYS A 71 15.58 -4.06 9.88
CA CYS A 71 15.79 -4.93 8.75
C CYS A 71 17.15 -5.59 8.87
N GLU A 72 17.20 -6.89 8.69
CA GLU A 72 18.41 -7.65 8.47
C GLU A 72 18.13 -8.60 7.30
N ASP A 73 19.12 -8.81 6.42
CA ASP A 73 19.08 -9.76 5.31
C ASP A 73 17.78 -9.73 4.48
N SER A 74 17.40 -8.55 3.95
CA SER A 74 16.09 -8.38 3.30
C SER A 74 15.87 -9.27 2.06
N GLY A 75 16.92 -9.92 1.54
CA GLY A 75 16.78 -11.15 0.75
C GLY A 75 15.92 -11.05 -0.51
N ALA A 76 15.84 -9.89 -1.18
CA ALA A 76 15.12 -9.84 -2.45
C ALA A 76 16.03 -10.40 -3.53
N PHE A 77 15.57 -11.49 -4.13
CA PHE A 77 16.21 -12.16 -5.23
C PHE A 77 15.17 -12.38 -6.32
N VAL A 78 15.59 -12.27 -7.58
CA VAL A 78 14.81 -12.75 -8.73
C VAL A 78 15.39 -14.09 -9.11
N LYS A 79 14.53 -15.11 -9.16
CA LYS A 79 14.88 -16.40 -9.76
C LYS A 79 14.27 -16.42 -11.17
N ASN A 80 15.14 -16.56 -12.17
CA ASN A 80 14.72 -16.92 -13.53
C ASN A 80 14.30 -18.39 -13.55
#